data_AF-A0A147JTQ5-F1
#
_entry.id   AF-A0A147JTQ5-F1
#
_cell.length_a   1.000
_cell.length_b   1.000
_cell.length_c   1.000
_cell.angle_alpha   90.00
_cell.angle_beta   90.00
_cell.angle_gamma   90.00
#
_symmetry.space_group_name_H-M   'P 1'
#
loop_
_entity.id
_entity.type
_entity.pdbx_description
1 polymer ?
#
loop_
_entity_poly.entity_id
_entity_poly.type
_entity_poly.pdbx_seq_one_letter_code
_entity_poly.pdbx_strand_id
1 'polypeptide(L)'
;MFQPLTKDLILKFETDSDLDGMPDPWESQYGLDLNENDANGDKDGDGYTNSQEYHAGTNPNDAASYPVDSVDGINLMFIAAGIAGIAIMISVVFILKMK
;
A
#
# COMPACT_ATOMS: atom_id res chain seq x y z
N MET A 1 30.09 -2.85 -19.92
CA MET A 1 28.90 -2.35 -20.65
C MET A 1 27.69 -2.75 -19.82
N PHE A 2 27.19 -1.86 -18.97
CA PHE A 2 25.93 -2.08 -18.26
C PHE A 2 24.81 -1.84 -19.28
N GLN A 3 23.93 -2.82 -19.48
CA GLN A 3 22.72 -2.62 -20.27
C GLN A 3 21.90 -1.53 -19.56
N PRO A 4 21.47 -0.45 -20.24
CA PRO A 4 20.55 0.49 -19.62
C PRO A 4 19.28 -0.28 -19.26
N LEU A 5 18.77 -0.08 -18.04
CA LEU A 5 17.42 -0.55 -17.70
C LEU A 5 16.50 -0.09 -18.84
N THR A 6 15.94 -1.04 -19.58
CA THR A 6 15.13 -0.71 -20.75
C THR A 6 13.93 0.08 -20.26
N LYS A 7 13.56 1.11 -21.01
CA LYS A 7 12.44 2.01 -20.70
C LYS A 7 11.13 1.22 -20.43
N ASP A 8 11.04 0.02 -21.00
CA ASP A 8 9.97 -0.96 -20.80
C ASP A 8 9.87 -1.46 -19.34
N LEU A 9 10.99 -1.56 -18.61
CA LEU A 9 11.01 -1.95 -17.20
C LEU A 9 10.56 -0.80 -16.29
N ILE A 10 10.78 0.46 -16.69
CA ILE A 10 10.33 1.65 -15.94
C ILE A 10 8.86 1.96 -16.25
N LEU A 11 8.41 1.78 -17.49
CA LEU A 11 7.01 1.99 -17.88
C LEU A 11 6.04 1.03 -17.19
N LYS A 12 6.44 -0.21 -16.94
CA LYS A 12 5.57 -1.21 -16.32
C LYS A 12 5.23 -0.92 -14.84
N PHE A 13 6.07 -0.19 -14.13
CA PHE A 13 5.77 0.24 -12.75
C PHE A 13 4.85 1.48 -12.68
N GLU A 14 4.69 2.19 -13.80
CA GLU A 14 3.98 3.47 -13.90
C GLU A 14 2.79 3.37 -14.87
N THR A 15 2.41 2.16 -15.29
CA THR A 15 1.21 1.99 -16.13
C THR A 15 -0.01 2.05 -15.22
N ASP A 16 -0.96 2.87 -15.62
CA ASP A 16 -2.28 3.07 -15.02
C ASP A 16 -3.21 3.12 -16.24
N SER A 17 -3.80 1.98 -16.56
CA SER A 17 -4.46 1.69 -17.84
C SER A 17 -5.83 2.36 -17.95
N ASP A 18 -6.51 2.54 -16.82
CA ASP A 18 -7.84 3.15 -16.72
C ASP A 18 -7.81 4.60 -16.20
N LEU A 19 -6.62 5.08 -15.81
CA LEU A 19 -6.31 6.45 -15.40
C LEU A 19 -7.05 6.87 -14.12
N ASP A 20 -7.23 5.94 -13.20
CA ASP A 20 -7.91 6.19 -11.93
C ASP A 20 -6.98 6.57 -10.77
N GLY A 21 -5.67 6.56 -11.03
CA GLY A 21 -4.63 6.90 -10.08
C GLY A 21 -4.09 5.72 -9.29
N MET A 22 -4.48 4.49 -9.62
CA MET A 22 -3.89 3.25 -9.12
C MET A 22 -3.09 2.56 -10.24
N PRO A 23 -1.82 2.16 -10.03
CA PRO A 23 -1.04 1.50 -11.07
C PRO A 23 -1.49 0.05 -11.33
N ASP A 24 -1.46 -0.38 -12.59
CA ASP A 24 -1.83 -1.74 -13.03
C ASP A 24 -1.18 -2.86 -12.21
N PRO A 25 0.12 -2.79 -11.82
CA PRO A 25 0.72 -3.84 -11.02
C PRO A 25 0.09 -3.97 -9.63
N TRP A 26 -0.33 -2.85 -9.03
CA TRP A 26 -0.98 -2.84 -7.73
C TRP A 26 -2.40 -3.37 -7.84
N GLU A 27 -3.17 -2.87 -8.81
CA GLU A 27 -4.51 -3.37 -9.10
C GLU A 27 -4.51 -4.88 -9.41
N SER A 28 -3.54 -5.35 -10.22
CA SER A 28 -3.39 -6.77 -10.54
C SER A 28 -3.05 -7.62 -9.32
N GLN A 29 -2.22 -7.09 -8.41
CA GLN A 29 -1.88 -7.76 -7.16
C GLN A 29 -3.12 -7.96 -6.27
N TYR A 30 -4.04 -7.00 -6.29
CA TYR A 30 -5.23 -6.98 -5.45
C TYR A 30 -6.53 -7.32 -6.20
N GLY A 31 -6.44 -7.78 -7.44
CA GLY A 31 -7.58 -8.27 -8.22
C GLY A 31 -8.64 -7.19 -8.50
N LEU A 32 -8.23 -5.94 -8.65
CA LEU A 32 -9.05 -4.83 -9.18
C LEU A 32 -9.08 -4.85 -10.70
N ASP A 33 -9.97 -4.09 -11.32
CA ASP A 33 -10.12 -4.07 -12.78
C ASP A 33 -9.22 -3.02 -13.44
N LEU A 34 -8.14 -3.49 -14.07
CA LEU A 34 -7.17 -2.68 -14.82
C LEU A 34 -7.76 -1.79 -15.94
N ASN A 35 -9.05 -1.93 -16.27
CA ASN A 35 -9.69 -1.21 -17.37
C ASN A 35 -10.96 -0.46 -16.92
N GLU A 36 -11.28 -0.46 -15.63
CA GLU A 36 -12.45 0.23 -15.07
C GLU A 36 -12.03 1.06 -13.87
N ASN A 37 -12.37 2.36 -13.92
CA ASN A 37 -12.15 3.30 -12.81
C ASN A 37 -12.94 2.88 -11.57
N ASP A 38 -12.31 2.03 -10.76
CA ASP A 38 -12.85 1.47 -9.54
C ASP A 38 -12.19 2.08 -8.29
N ALA A 39 -11.31 3.08 -8.44
CA ALA A 39 -10.69 3.88 -7.38
C ALA A 39 -11.63 4.37 -6.26
N ASN A 40 -12.89 4.67 -6.60
CA ASN A 40 -13.93 5.11 -5.64
C ASN A 40 -14.80 3.97 -5.09
N GLY A 41 -14.62 2.75 -5.59
CA GLY A 41 -15.21 1.54 -5.06
C GLY A 41 -14.58 1.15 -3.73
N ASP A 42 -15.26 0.26 -3.02
CA ASP A 42 -14.87 -0.31 -1.74
C ASP A 42 -15.02 -1.82 -1.90
N LYS A 43 -13.91 -2.48 -2.25
CA LYS A 43 -13.93 -3.87 -2.71
C LYS A 43 -14.25 -4.84 -1.57
N ASP A 44 -13.80 -4.56 -0.35
CA ASP A 44 -13.98 -5.44 0.81
C ASP A 44 -15.07 -4.98 1.79
N GLY A 45 -15.60 -3.78 1.61
CA GLY A 45 -16.77 -3.26 2.32
C GLY A 45 -16.45 -2.66 3.69
N ASP A 46 -15.21 -2.20 3.92
CA ASP A 46 -14.78 -1.64 5.19
C ASP A 46 -15.05 -0.13 5.35
N GLY A 47 -15.50 0.51 4.26
CA GLY A 47 -15.83 1.93 4.20
C GLY A 47 -14.71 2.84 3.70
N TYR A 48 -13.56 2.30 3.28
CA TYR A 48 -12.50 3.03 2.58
C TYR A 48 -12.51 2.67 1.10
N THR A 49 -12.15 3.63 0.25
CA THR A 49 -12.08 3.37 -1.18
C THR A 49 -10.77 2.68 -1.56
N ASN A 50 -10.79 1.90 -2.64
CA ASN A 50 -9.60 1.23 -3.19
C ASN A 50 -8.41 2.20 -3.34
N SER A 51 -8.67 3.44 -3.80
CA SER A 51 -7.63 4.47 -3.91
C SER A 51 -7.13 4.96 -2.56
N GLN A 52 -7.98 5.15 -1.55
CA GLN A 52 -7.52 5.51 -0.20
C GLN A 52 -6.58 4.45 0.36
N GLU A 53 -6.88 3.18 0.11
CA GLU A 53 -6.07 2.05 0.51
C GLU A 53 -4.75 1.94 -0.27
N TYR A 54 -4.77 2.18 -1.58
CA TYR A 54 -3.56 2.30 -2.40
C TYR A 54 -2.60 3.34 -1.80
N HIS A 55 -3.12 4.54 -1.50
CA HIS A 55 -2.32 5.63 -0.93
C HIS A 55 -1.87 5.34 0.52
N ALA A 56 -2.65 4.57 1.28
CA ALA A 56 -2.31 4.14 2.64
C ALA A 56 -1.38 2.91 2.67
N GLY A 57 -1.22 2.21 1.55
CA GLY A 57 -0.48 0.95 1.45
C GLY A 57 -1.19 -0.24 2.11
N THR A 58 -2.51 -0.20 2.22
CA THR A 58 -3.34 -1.27 2.79
C THR A 58 -3.88 -2.22 1.71
N ASN A 59 -4.70 -3.20 2.08
CA ASN A 59 -5.11 -4.29 1.21
C ASN A 59 -6.62 -4.20 0.97
N PRO A 60 -7.05 -3.83 -0.25
CA PRO A 60 -8.47 -3.64 -0.57
C PRO A 60 -9.28 -4.94 -0.71
N ASN A 61 -8.70 -6.08 -0.31
CA ASN A 61 -9.41 -7.37 -0.26
C ASN A 61 -9.62 -7.85 1.17
N ASP A 62 -9.22 -7.07 2.17
CA ASP A 62 -9.21 -7.48 3.56
C ASP A 62 -9.72 -6.33 4.42
N ALA A 63 -11.01 -6.38 4.77
CA ALA A 63 -11.66 -5.38 5.60
C ALA A 63 -11.03 -5.19 7.01
N ALA A 64 -10.08 -6.04 7.42
CA ALA A 64 -9.29 -5.85 8.64
C ALA A 64 -7.99 -5.05 8.39
N SER A 65 -7.67 -4.75 7.13
CA SER A 65 -6.51 -4.02 6.65
C SER A 65 -6.96 -2.67 6.08
N TYR A 66 -7.29 -1.75 6.97
CA TYR A 66 -7.82 -0.44 6.61
C TYR A 66 -6.82 0.70 6.87
N PRO A 67 -6.96 1.86 6.19
CA PRO A 67 -6.25 3.07 6.51
C PRO A 67 -6.44 3.45 7.98
N VAL A 68 -5.34 3.66 8.70
CA VAL A 68 -5.42 4.08 10.10
C VAL A 68 -5.78 5.56 10.13
N ASP A 69 -7.06 5.86 10.32
CA ASP A 69 -7.51 7.21 10.59
C ASP A 69 -6.76 7.74 11.82
N SER A 70 -6.10 8.88 11.64
CA SER A 70 -5.31 9.55 12.67
C SER A 70 -6.22 10.18 13.73
N VAL A 71 -6.97 9.37 14.47
CA VAL A 71 -7.83 9.82 15.57
C VAL A 71 -7.48 9.04 16.82
N ASP A 72 -6.57 9.66 17.58
CA ASP A 72 -6.51 9.69 19.06
C ASP A 72 -5.08 9.64 19.60
N GLY A 73 -4.20 10.56 19.18
CA GLY A 73 -3.05 11.00 19.99
C GLY A 73 -1.97 9.97 20.36
N ILE A 74 -2.06 8.73 19.89
CA ILE A 74 -1.03 7.69 20.04
C ILE A 74 -0.47 7.36 18.66
N ASN A 75 0.76 7.79 18.47
CA ASN A 75 1.56 7.62 17.27
C ASN A 75 1.72 6.12 16.94
N LEU A 76 0.91 5.60 16.02
CA LEU A 76 0.91 4.18 15.63
C LEU A 76 1.26 4.01 14.14
N MET A 77 2.31 4.71 13.70
CA MET A 77 2.97 4.55 12.38
C MET A 77 3.61 3.15 12.18
N PHE A 78 3.12 2.09 12.86
CA PHE A 78 3.74 0.77 12.87
C PHE A 78 2.85 -0.39 12.44
N ILE A 79 1.58 -0.18 12.04
CA ILE A 79 0.70 -1.34 11.75
C ILE A 79 0.34 -1.49 10.26
N ALA A 80 0.33 -0.42 9.45
CA ALA A 80 -0.21 -0.50 8.09
C ALA A 80 0.74 -1.05 7.01
N ALA A 81 2.04 -1.28 7.27
CA ALA A 81 2.95 -1.80 6.25
C ALA A 81 3.96 -2.82 6.80
N GLY A 82 3.75 -4.10 6.51
CA GLY A 82 4.84 -5.09 6.44
C GLY A 82 5.42 -5.54 7.79
N ILE A 83 4.92 -6.67 8.28
CA ILE A 83 5.40 -7.37 9.49
C ILE A 83 6.92 -7.71 9.45
N ALA A 84 7.57 -7.65 8.28
CA ALA A 84 9.02 -7.87 8.16
C ALA A 84 9.90 -6.74 8.77
N GLY A 85 9.41 -5.51 8.88
CA GLY A 85 10.19 -4.38 9.44
C GLY A 85 10.04 -4.18 10.96
N ILE A 86 8.93 -4.65 11.54
CA ILE A 86 8.51 -4.32 12.90
C ILE A 86 9.34 -5.06 13.96
N ALA A 87 9.79 -6.29 13.69
CA ALA A 87 10.61 -7.06 14.65
C ALA A 87 11.96 -6.38 14.96
N ILE A 88 12.55 -5.69 13.98
CA ILE A 88 13.83 -4.98 14.14
C ILE A 88 13.60 -3.67 14.89
N MET A 89 12.52 -2.93 14.58
CA MET A 89 12.22 -1.65 15.23
C MET A 89 11.84 -1.78 16.70
N ILE A 90 11.07 -2.82 17.07
CA ILE A 90 10.78 -3.13 18.50
C ILE A 90 12.07 -3.45 19.24
N SER A 91 12.95 -4.25 18.64
CA SER A 91 14.24 -4.61 19.25
C SER A 91 15.15 -3.40 19.47
N VAL A 92 15.25 -2.49 18.49
CA VAL A 92 16.09 -1.28 18.58
C VAL A 92 15.55 -0.30 19.62
N VAL A 93 14.24 -0.05 19.64
CA VAL A 93 13.61 0.86 20.63
C VAL A 93 13.73 0.29 22.05
N PHE A 94 13.62 -1.03 22.22
CA PHE A 94 13.78 -1.69 23.52
C PHE A 94 15.24 -1.65 24.00
N ILE A 95 16.21 -1.92 23.12
CA ILE A 95 17.65 -1.89 23.44
C ILE A 95 18.13 -0.49 23.81
N LEU A 96 17.64 0.56 23.13
CA LEU A 96 18.04 1.95 23.41
C LEU A 96 17.47 2.49 24.73
N LYS A 97 16.39 1.91 25.25
CA LYS A 97 15.80 2.28 26.55
C LYS A 97 16.43 1.56 27.76
N MET A 98 17.30 0.56 27.52
CA MET A 98 17.93 -0.26 28.57
C MET A 98 19.40 0.09 28.85
N LYS A 99 19.91 1.20 28.30
CA LYS A 99 21.24 1.75 28.63
C LYS A 99 21.11 3.10 29.33
#